data_AF-A0A9D0XSN8-F1
#
_entry.id   AF-A0A9D0XSN8-F1
#
_cell.length_a   1.000
_cell.length_b   1.000
_cell.length_c   1.000
_cell.angle_alpha   90.00
_cell.angle_beta   90.00
_cell.angle_gamma   90.00
#
_symmetry.space_group_name_H-M   'P 1'
#
loop_
_entity.id
_entity.type
_entity.pdbx_description
1 polymer ?
#
loop_
_entity_poly.entity_id
_entity_poly.type
_entity_poly.pdbx_seq_one_letter_code
_entity_poly.pdbx_strand_id
1 'polypeptide(L)' 'MITYSISAFDPNAHLIKISLKIDKPIQPVQTLRLPNWIPGSYLIRDFAKHLLDMNITNEQGKSVALNTIDKSNWSFTSS' A
#
# COMPACT_ATOMS: atom_id res chain seq x y z
N MET A 1 10.10 -7.64 -9.62
CA MET A 1 9.17 -6.81 -10.40
C MET A 1 8.06 -6.35 -9.45
N ILE A 2 7.27 -5.36 -9.83
CA ILE A 2 6.13 -4.87 -9.03
C ILE A 2 4.87 -5.20 -9.80
N THR A 3 3.89 -5.83 -9.15
CA THR A 3 2.61 -6.17 -9.76
C THR A 3 1.47 -5.60 -8.93
N TYR A 4 0.60 -4.83 -9.56
CA TYR A 4 -0.64 -4.36 -8.98
C TYR A 4 -1.82 -5.13 -9.56
N SER A 5 -2.71 -5.61 -8.70
CA SER A 5 -4.01 -6.15 -9.08
C SER A 5 -5.10 -5.27 -8.47
N ILE A 6 -6.03 -4.82 -9.30
CA ILE A 6 -7.10 -3.90 -8.92
C ILE A 6 -8.42 -4.55 -9.31
N SER A 7 -9.38 -4.56 -8.38
CA SER A 7 -10.71 -5.12 -8.60
C SER A 7 -11.78 -4.29 -7.90
N ALA A 8 -12.98 -4.24 -8.48
CA ALA A 8 -14.14 -3.68 -7.81
C ALA A 8 -14.60 -4.68 -6.74
N PHE A 9 -14.32 -4.37 -5.48
CA PHE A 9 -14.60 -5.28 -4.36
C PHE A 9 -16.07 -5.21 -3.95
N ASP A 10 -16.57 -4.00 -3.75
CA ASP A 10 -17.97 -3.71 -3.55
C ASP A 10 -18.31 -2.37 -4.22
N PRO A 11 -18.88 -2.40 -5.45
CA PRO A 11 -19.26 -1.19 -6.16
C PRO A 11 -20.29 -0.33 -5.43
N ASN A 12 -21.22 -0.94 -4.70
CA ASN A 12 -22.29 -0.24 -4.00
C ASN A 12 -21.75 0.51 -2.78
N ALA A 13 -20.72 -0.04 -2.13
CA ALA A 13 -20.00 0.61 -1.04
C ALA A 13 -18.85 1.51 -1.52
N HIS A 14 -18.66 1.67 -2.84
CA HIS A 14 -17.53 2.38 -3.44
C HIS A 14 -16.15 1.86 -3.01
N LEU A 15 -16.03 0.55 -2.79
CA LEU A 15 -14.80 -0.10 -2.36
C LEU A 15 -14.10 -0.80 -3.53
N ILE A 16 -12.82 -0.47 -3.69
CA ILE A 16 -11.89 -1.19 -4.57
C ILE A 16 -10.90 -1.98 -3.73
N LYS A 17 -10.57 -3.19 -4.18
CA LYS A 17 -9.49 -3.98 -3.60
C LYS A 17 -8.25 -3.83 -4.45
N ILE A 18 -7.17 -3.46 -3.80
CA ILE A 18 -5.84 -3.34 -4.39
C ILE A 18 -4.95 -4.39 -3.74
N SER A 19 -4.21 -5.14 -4.56
CA SER A 19 -3.16 -6.04 -4.11
C SER A 19 -1.85 -5.66 -4.78
N LEU A 20 -0.80 -5.54 -3.97
CA LEU A 20 0.56 -5.19 -4.40
C LEU A 20 1.48 -6.37 -4.12
N LYS A 21 2.07 -6.94 -5.17
CA LYS A 21 3.14 -7.94 -5.05
C LYS A 21 4.49 -7.31 -5.38
N ILE A 22 5.46 -7.55 -4.50
CA ILE A 22 6.85 -7.10 -4.63
C ILE A 22 7.73 -8.35 -4.60
N ASP A 23 8.26 -8.77 -5.77
CA ASP A 23 9.02 -10.03 -5.83
C ASP A 23 10.37 -9.97 -5.10
N LYS A 24 10.97 -8.78 -5.02
CA LYS A 24 12.28 -8.54 -4.41
C LYS A 24 12.21 -7.26 -3.57
N PRO A 25 11.64 -7.31 -2.36
CA PRO A 25 11.61 -6.15 -1.48
C PRO A 25 13.03 -5.74 -1.09
N ILE A 26 13.25 -4.43 -0.94
CA ILE A 26 14.50 -3.87 -0.43
C ILE A 26 14.73 -4.38 0.99
N GLN A 27 15.94 -4.85 1.29
CA GLN A 27 16.36 -5.34 2.60
C GLN A 27 17.26 -4.32 3.33
N PRO A 28 17.27 -4.31 4.67
CA PRO A 28 16.42 -5.11 5.58
C PRO A 28 15.00 -4.56 5.74
N VAL A 29 14.73 -3.38 5.17
CA VAL A 29 13.46 -2.67 5.34
C VAL A 29 12.97 -2.18 3.98
N GLN A 30 11.73 -2.54 3.65
CA GLN A 30 11.02 -1.97 2.51
C GLN A 30 10.11 -0.85 2.99
N THR A 31 10.12 0.28 2.25
CA THR A 31 9.21 1.41 2.49
C THR A 31 8.17 1.49 1.37
N LEU A 32 6.93 1.76 1.74
CA LEU A 32 5.80 2.02 0.86
C LEU A 32 5.35 3.47 1.07
N ARG A 33 5.01 4.16 -0.02
CA ARG A 33 4.58 5.55 0.01
C ARG A 33 3.38 5.74 -0.91
N LEU A 34 2.39 6.51 -0.45
CA LEU A 34 1.31 6.99 -1.29
C LEU A 34 1.49 8.51 -1.50
N PRO A 35 1.51 9.02 -2.74
CA PRO A 35 1.62 10.44 -3.00
C PRO A 35 0.50 11.23 -2.29
N ASN A 36 0.79 12.46 -1.87
CA ASN A 36 -0.17 13.39 -1.28
C ASN A 36 -0.57 14.51 -2.24
N TRP A 37 -0.33 14.35 -3.55
CA TRP A 37 -0.80 15.22 -4.63
C TRP A 37 -0.72 14.44 -5.94
N ILE A 38 -1.30 14.98 -7.02
CA ILE A 38 -1.29 14.35 -8.35
C ILE A 38 -0.82 15.36 -9.39
N PRO A 39 0.04 14.98 -10.36
CA PRO A 39 0.46 15.87 -11.44
C PRO A 39 -0.73 16.55 -12.13
N GLY A 40 -0.59 17.85 -12.37
CA GLY A 40 -1.68 18.71 -12.87
C GLY A 40 -2.58 19.30 -11.77
N SER A 41 -2.46 18.86 -10.52
CA SER A 41 -3.13 19.46 -9.36
C SER A 41 -2.12 19.73 -8.24
N TYR A 42 -1.71 20.99 -8.09
CA TYR A 42 -0.73 21.42 -7.09
C TYR A 42 -1.32 21.65 -5.68
N LEU A 43 -2.47 21.02 -5.40
CA LEU A 43 -3.11 21.09 -4.10
C LEU A 43 -2.86 19.77 -3.36
N ILE A 44 -2.40 19.88 -2.10
CA ILE A 44 -2.20 18.71 -1.23
C ILE A 44 -3.52 17.95 -1.05
N ARG A 45 -3.46 16.63 -1.17
CA ARG A 45 -4.53 15.66 -0.96
C ARG A 45 -4.09 14.66 0.08
N ASP A 46 -5.03 14.27 0.92
CA ASP A 46 -4.86 13.14 1.82
C ASP A 46 -5.55 11.93 1.20
N PHE A 47 -4.88 11.27 0.24
CA PHE A 47 -5.40 10.04 -0.39
C PHE A 47 -5.31 8.85 0.56
N ALA A 48 -4.33 8.85 1.47
CA ALA A 48 -4.08 7.75 2.39
C ALA A 48 -5.23 7.53 3.38
N LYS A 49 -6.01 8.57 3.71
CA LYS A 49 -7.22 8.45 4.54
C LYS A 49 -8.27 7.47 4.00
N HIS A 50 -8.20 7.11 2.71
CA HIS A 50 -9.13 6.17 2.07
C HIS A 50 -8.61 4.73 2.04
N LEU A 51 -7.40 4.47 2.53
CA LEU A 51 -6.89 3.12 2.67
C LEU A 51 -7.55 2.46 3.89
N LEU A 52 -8.15 1.30 3.65
CA LEU A 52 -8.81 0.49 4.66
C LEU A 52 -8.12 -0.87 4.73
N ASP A 53 -8.06 -1.45 5.93
CA ASP A 53 -7.61 -2.83 6.18
C ASP A 53 -6.28 -3.23 5.50
N MET A 54 -5.28 -2.35 5.55
CA MET A 54 -3.95 -2.63 5.02
C MET A 54 -3.29 -3.78 5.79
N ASN A 55 -2.88 -4.81 5.05
CA ASN A 55 -2.16 -5.96 5.58
C ASN A 55 -1.08 -6.42 4.60
N ILE A 56 -0.06 -7.10 5.12
CA ILE A 56 1.06 -7.64 4.33
C ILE A 56 1.26 -9.10 4.73
N THR A 57 1.47 -9.95 3.73
CA THR A 57 1.87 -11.35 3.90
C THR A 57 3.12 -11.65 3.10
N ASN A 58 3.99 -12.50 3.62
CA ASN A 58 5.11 -13.04 2.86
C ASN A 58 4.64 -14.13 1.87
N GLU A 59 5.56 -14.69 1.09
CA GLU A 59 5.25 -15.75 0.11
C GLU A 59 4.72 -17.05 0.76
N GLN A 60 4.98 -17.25 2.06
CA GLN A 60 4.47 -18.39 2.84
C GLN A 60 3.09 -18.10 3.45
N GLY A 61 2.48 -16.95 3.16
CA GLY A 61 1.19 -16.53 3.71
C GLY A 61 1.25 -16.05 5.16
N LYS A 62 2.45 -15.89 5.74
CA LYS A 62 2.63 -15.38 7.10
C LYS A 62 2.47 -13.86 7.11
N SER A 63 1.66 -13.35 8.04
CA SER A 63 1.48 -11.92 8.24
C SER A 63 2.80 -11.25 8.65
N VAL A 64 3.09 -10.10 8.03
CA VAL A 64 4.26 -9.26 8.30
C VAL A 64 3.77 -7.95 8.91
N ALA A 65 4.41 -7.54 10.01
CA ALA A 65 4.05 -6.30 10.68
C ALA A 65 4.33 -5.09 9.78
N LEU A 66 3.30 -4.26 9.60
CA LEU A 66 3.38 -2.99 8.90
C LEU A 66 3.54 -1.86 9.92
N ASN A 67 4.65 -1.12 9.82
CA ASN A 67 4.93 0.03 10.66
C ASN A 67 4.51 1.31 9.93
N THR A 68 3.65 2.10 10.55
CA THR A 68 3.29 3.43 10.04
C THR A 68 4.37 4.44 10.42
N ILE A 69 5.01 5.05 9.41
CA ILE A 69 6.02 6.10 9.62
C ILE A 69 5.33 7.46 9.76
N ASP A 70 4.39 7.74 8.87
CA ASP A 70 3.52 8.92 8.90
C ASP A 70 2.19 8.64 8.17
N LYS A 71 1.40 9.69 7.88
CA LYS A 71 0.07 9.58 7.26
C LYS A 71 0.03 8.81 5.94
N SER A 72 1.10 8.84 5.15
CA SER A 72 1.13 8.26 3.81
C SER A 72 2.39 7.44 3.53
N ASN A 73 3.15 7.10 4.57
CA ASN A 73 4.38 6.33 4.48
C ASN A 73 4.35 5.18 5.50
N TRP A 74 4.67 3.98 5.02
CA TRP A 74 4.73 2.77 5.83
C TRP A 74 6.01 2.00 5.55
N SER A 75 6.45 1.16 6.48
CA SER A 75 7.57 0.24 6.29
C SER A 75 7.30 -1.13 6.86
N PHE A 76 7.97 -2.13 6.32
CA PHE A 76 7.96 -3.48 6.87
C PHE A 76 9.36 -4.09 6.76
N THR A 77 9.68 -4.97 7.71
CA THR A 77 10.91 -5.75 7.65
C THR A 77 10.79 -6.79 6.56
N SER A 78 11.78 -6.84 5.69
CA SER A 78 11.91 -7.83 4.62
C SER A 78 13.12 -8.71 4.91
N SER A 79 12.91 -10.02 4.84
CA SER A 79 13.93 -11.06 5.03
C SER A 79 13.98 -11.94 3.80
#